data_AF-T1JHC1-F1
#
_entry.id   AF-T1JHC1-F1
#
_cell.length_a   1.000
_cell.length_b   1.000
_cell.length_c   1.000
_cell.angle_alpha   90.00
_cell.angle_beta   90.00
_cell.angle_gamma   90.00
#
_symmetry.space_group_name_H-M   'P 1'
#
loop_
_entity.id
_entity.type
_entity.pdbx_description
1 polymer ?
#
loop_
_entity_poly.entity_id
_entity_poly.type
_entity_poly.pdbx_seq_one_letter_code
_entity_poly.pdbx_strand_id
1 'polypeptide(L)'
;MSQLSTAFSDLVLAAASVYGILQMTASSWDQYIYAVIGYALIWVAAVAGMIRFALFDPPCTLVRIHRALTWLGATLGLSLIAAQLYYKHEMDDVGHIHLALGILLLVVKLIADYRTSTTMSEFVSAVSAISMLLNSLLNRSPYGCLGAVSIILVGLMVGTRGRRLGMPSVDLFHYGLSIRHPPQIVVDVFHFFNGVVRTAAIALISAQFLQLHVQEEAAWVMSGIGVISLLVPRVLDSDDNEKFQDVAFLVAIMGLAYCCWVTKSLYGIAGTVVLMVGRFKDDLGSDD
;
A
#
# COMPACT_ATOMS: atom_id res chain seq x y z
N MET A 1 2.79 -20.54 -5.76
CA MET A 1 2.48 -20.46 -4.31
C MET A 1 3.33 -19.44 -3.53
N SER A 2 4.52 -19.00 -4.00
CA SER A 2 5.34 -18.01 -3.26
C SER A 2 4.70 -16.61 -3.15
N GLN A 3 3.92 -16.19 -4.16
CA GLN A 3 3.32 -14.86 -4.20
C GLN A 3 2.27 -14.65 -3.09
N LEU A 4 1.49 -15.68 -2.74
CA LEU A 4 0.46 -15.57 -1.69
C LEU A 4 1.08 -15.30 -0.31
N SER A 5 2.19 -15.97 0.00
CA SER A 5 2.93 -15.75 1.25
C SER A 5 3.47 -14.31 1.32
N THR A 6 4.00 -13.79 0.21
CA THR A 6 4.43 -12.40 0.14
C THR A 6 3.27 -11.42 0.32
N ALA A 7 2.13 -11.66 -0.35
CA ALA A 7 0.93 -10.84 -0.20
C ALA A 7 0.44 -10.78 1.26
N PHE A 8 0.47 -11.92 1.95
CA PHE A 8 0.09 -11.99 3.36
C PHE A 8 1.10 -11.26 4.26
N SER A 9 2.40 -11.40 3.99
CA SER A 9 3.43 -10.66 4.74
C SER A 9 3.31 -9.13 4.57
N ASP A 10 2.94 -8.67 3.37
CA ASP A 10 2.63 -7.26 3.08
C ASP A 10 1.37 -6.79 3.83
N LEU A 11 0.34 -7.63 3.93
CA LEU A 11 -0.83 -7.34 4.77
C LEU A 11 -0.44 -7.13 6.24
N VAL A 12 0.46 -7.97 6.78
CA VAL A 12 0.99 -7.85 8.15
C VAL A 12 1.72 -6.54 8.35
N LEU A 13 2.59 -6.17 7.42
CA LEU A 13 3.30 -4.89 7.47
C LEU A 13 2.34 -3.69 7.36
N ALA A 14 1.33 -3.78 6.51
CA ALA A 14 0.32 -2.75 6.34
C ALA A 14 -0.47 -2.53 7.65
N ALA A 15 -0.96 -3.61 8.26
CA ALA A 15 -1.69 -3.56 9.52
C ALA A 15 -0.84 -3.01 10.67
N ALA A 16 0.42 -3.47 10.80
CA ALA A 16 1.34 -2.95 11.79
C ALA A 16 1.57 -1.44 11.62
N SER A 17 1.70 -0.97 10.38
CA SER A 17 1.89 0.45 10.06
C SER A 17 0.66 1.29 10.42
N VAL A 18 -0.55 0.82 10.10
CA VAL A 18 -1.81 1.48 10.50
C VAL A 18 -1.95 1.54 12.01
N TYR A 19 -1.67 0.44 12.71
CA TYR A 19 -1.70 0.41 14.16
C TYR A 19 -0.74 1.44 14.76
N GLY A 20 0.49 1.53 14.22
CA GLY A 20 1.46 2.55 14.62
C GLY A 20 0.92 3.97 14.44
N ILE A 21 0.29 4.26 13.30
CA ILE A 21 -0.38 5.53 13.06
C ILE A 21 -1.44 5.77 14.13
N LEU A 22 -2.41 4.87 14.29
CA LEU A 22 -3.52 5.03 15.24
C LEU A 22 -3.03 5.35 16.66
N GLN A 23 -2.02 4.64 17.15
CA GLN A 23 -1.45 4.88 18.47
C GLN A 23 -0.83 6.28 18.63
N MET A 24 -0.09 6.75 17.63
CA MET A 24 0.51 8.08 17.65
C MET A 24 -0.57 9.17 17.56
N THR A 25 -1.60 8.95 16.75
CA THR A 25 -2.72 9.90 16.58
C THR A 25 -3.61 9.99 17.81
N ALA A 26 -3.83 8.89 18.52
CA ALA A 26 -4.62 8.85 19.76
C ALA A 26 -3.89 9.56 20.91
N SER A 27 -2.56 9.57 20.90
CA SER A 27 -1.76 10.23 21.93
C SER A 27 -1.71 11.74 21.71
N SER A 28 -1.16 12.19 20.56
CA SER A 28 -0.96 13.60 20.23
C SER A 28 -0.59 13.76 18.75
N TRP A 29 -1.56 14.01 17.87
CA TRP A 29 -1.30 14.13 16.42
C TRP A 29 -0.15 15.11 16.08
N ASP A 30 -0.20 16.32 16.65
CA ASP A 30 0.77 17.39 16.33
C ASP A 30 2.21 17.04 16.74
N GLN A 31 2.36 16.23 17.80
CA GLN A 31 3.69 15.85 18.30
C GLN A 31 4.34 14.74 17.48
N TYR A 32 3.58 13.96 16.71
CA TYR A 32 4.07 12.75 16.02
C TYR A 32 3.92 12.81 14.49
N ILE A 33 3.68 14.00 13.93
CA ILE A 33 3.33 14.18 12.52
C ILE A 33 4.34 13.53 11.56
N TYR A 34 5.64 13.63 11.82
CA TYR A 34 6.66 13.08 10.93
C TYR A 34 6.65 11.55 10.95
N ALA A 35 6.53 10.93 12.12
CA ALA A 35 6.40 9.47 12.18
C ALA A 35 5.09 9.01 11.54
N VAL A 36 3.97 9.70 11.77
CA VAL A 36 2.68 9.38 11.13
C VAL A 36 2.81 9.37 9.61
N ILE A 37 3.42 10.40 9.02
CA ILE A 37 3.67 10.44 7.57
C ILE A 37 4.60 9.31 7.14
N GLY A 38 5.68 9.04 7.89
CA GLY A 38 6.62 7.97 7.58
C GLY A 38 5.97 6.58 7.59
N TYR A 39 5.15 6.29 8.59
CA TYR A 39 4.37 5.04 8.66
C TYR A 39 3.27 4.98 7.59
N ALA A 40 2.67 6.10 7.21
CA ALA A 40 1.68 6.15 6.13
C ALA A 40 2.32 5.78 4.78
N LEU A 41 3.55 6.24 4.50
CA LEU A 41 4.30 5.84 3.31
C LEU A 41 4.57 4.33 3.28
N ILE A 42 4.96 3.75 4.41
CA ILE A 42 5.18 2.29 4.54
C ILE A 42 3.87 1.53 4.34
N TRP A 43 2.78 2.00 4.95
CA TRP A 43 1.45 1.41 4.80
C TRP A 43 1.00 1.36 3.34
N VAL A 44 1.06 2.50 2.63
CA VAL A 44 0.65 2.58 1.22
C VAL A 44 1.52 1.66 0.35
N ALA A 45 2.83 1.59 0.62
CA ALA A 45 3.72 0.66 -0.07
C ALA A 45 3.33 -0.81 0.18
N ALA A 46 3.05 -1.18 1.43
CA ALA A 46 2.66 -2.53 1.81
C ALA A 46 1.29 -2.92 1.22
N VAL A 47 0.32 -2.01 1.19
CA VAL A 47 -0.98 -2.25 0.53
C VAL A 47 -0.80 -2.50 -0.97
N ALA A 48 0.03 -1.69 -1.64
CA ALA A 48 0.35 -1.92 -3.05
C ALA A 48 1.06 -3.27 -3.28
N GLY A 49 1.92 -3.69 -2.33
CA GLY A 49 2.60 -4.99 -2.35
C GLY A 49 1.62 -6.14 -2.21
N MET A 50 0.74 -6.08 -1.23
CA MET A 50 -0.35 -7.04 -1.01
C MET A 50 -1.18 -7.24 -2.28
N ILE A 51 -1.66 -6.15 -2.90
CA ILE A 51 -2.47 -6.22 -4.12
C ILE A 51 -1.65 -6.82 -5.26
N ARG A 52 -0.40 -6.36 -5.44
CA ARG A 52 0.49 -6.86 -6.50
C ARG A 52 0.72 -8.37 -6.39
N PHE A 53 0.99 -8.87 -5.20
CA PHE A 53 1.31 -10.28 -4.99
C PHE A 53 0.07 -11.17 -4.82
N ALA A 54 -1.11 -10.59 -4.60
CA ALA A 54 -2.39 -11.30 -4.65
C ALA A 54 -2.81 -11.66 -6.09
N LEU A 55 -2.34 -10.92 -7.09
CA LEU A 55 -2.64 -11.15 -8.50
C LEU A 55 -1.67 -12.16 -9.13
N PHE A 56 -2.21 -13.08 -9.95
CA PHE A 56 -1.40 -14.03 -10.71
C PHE A 56 -0.54 -13.34 -11.79
N ASP A 57 -1.12 -12.36 -12.47
CA ASP A 57 -0.45 -11.53 -13.49
C ASP A 57 -0.68 -10.03 -13.21
N PRO A 58 0.14 -9.41 -12.34
CA PRO A 58 -0.04 -8.02 -11.98
C PRO A 58 0.37 -7.07 -13.12
N PRO A 59 -0.43 -6.03 -13.43
CA PRO A 59 -0.11 -5.11 -14.51
C PRO A 59 1.21 -4.38 -14.26
N CYS A 60 1.99 -4.13 -15.32
CA CYS A 60 3.30 -3.45 -15.26
C CYS A 60 3.26 -2.12 -14.49
N THR A 61 2.15 -1.38 -14.60
CA THR A 61 1.94 -0.11 -13.88
C THR A 61 1.90 -0.33 -12.37
N LEU A 62 1.19 -1.35 -11.87
CA LEU A 62 1.14 -1.67 -10.44
C LEU A 62 2.51 -2.08 -9.91
N VAL A 63 3.28 -2.85 -10.68
CA VAL A 63 4.65 -3.24 -10.32
C VAL A 63 5.55 -2.01 -10.17
N ARG A 64 5.43 -1.03 -11.08
CA ARG A 64 6.19 0.24 -11.02
C ARG A 64 5.76 1.09 -9.83
N ILE A 65 4.47 1.24 -9.60
CA ILE A 65 3.91 2.00 -8.47
C ILE A 65 4.38 1.40 -7.15
N HIS A 66 4.20 0.10 -6.95
CA HIS A 66 4.66 -0.60 -5.74
C HIS A 66 6.16 -0.36 -5.53
N ARG A 67 7.01 -0.56 -6.55
CA ARG A 67 8.46 -0.35 -6.42
C ARG A 67 8.82 1.09 -6.04
N ALA A 68 8.12 2.08 -6.60
CA ALA A 68 8.34 3.48 -6.26
C ALA A 68 7.92 3.77 -4.80
N LEU A 69 6.78 3.25 -4.37
CA LEU A 69 6.29 3.40 -3.00
C LEU A 69 7.20 2.69 -1.98
N THR A 70 7.64 1.45 -2.26
CA THR A 70 8.61 0.74 -1.40
C THR A 70 9.90 1.54 -1.26
N TRP A 71 10.39 2.14 -2.36
CA TRP A 71 11.57 2.98 -2.33
C TRP A 71 11.35 4.25 -1.48
N LEU A 72 10.19 4.91 -1.62
CA LEU A 72 9.82 6.07 -0.82
C LEU A 72 9.70 5.73 0.68
N GLY A 73 9.04 4.63 1.01
CA GLY A 73 8.89 4.16 2.39
C GLY A 73 10.23 3.80 3.03
N ALA A 74 11.11 3.11 2.30
CA ALA A 74 12.44 2.75 2.78
C ALA A 74 13.35 3.98 2.98
N THR A 75 13.20 5.02 2.17
CA THR A 75 14.06 6.21 2.22
C THR A 75 13.44 7.29 3.07
N LEU A 76 12.51 8.05 2.48
CA LEU A 76 11.83 9.17 3.11
C LEU A 76 11.05 8.70 4.36
N GLY A 77 10.38 7.55 4.28
CA GLY A 77 9.63 7.01 5.42
C GLY A 77 10.51 6.73 6.64
N LEU A 78 11.65 6.06 6.46
CA LEU A 78 12.59 5.81 7.57
C LEU A 78 13.25 7.10 8.08
N SER A 79 13.63 8.02 7.19
CA SER A 79 14.21 9.30 7.61
C SER A 79 13.21 10.16 8.42
N LEU A 80 11.93 10.16 8.04
CA LEU A 80 10.87 10.84 8.80
C LEU A 80 10.68 10.22 10.20
N ILE A 81 10.69 8.89 10.29
CA ILE A 81 10.59 8.18 11.58
C ILE A 81 11.82 8.47 12.45
N ALA A 82 13.02 8.50 11.87
CA ALA A 82 14.24 8.87 12.56
C ALA A 82 14.17 10.31 13.08
N ALA A 83 13.77 11.25 12.23
CA ALA A 83 13.60 12.66 12.61
C ALA A 83 12.63 12.83 13.78
N GLN A 84 11.45 12.18 13.72
CA GLN A 84 10.47 12.21 14.81
C GLN A 84 11.04 11.71 16.14
N LEU A 85 11.87 10.68 16.09
CA LEU A 85 12.50 10.12 17.29
C LEU A 85 13.49 11.13 17.92
N TYR A 86 14.18 11.94 17.12
CA TYR A 86 15.04 13.00 17.63
C TYR A 86 14.24 14.19 18.18
N TYR A 87 13.19 14.63 17.49
CA TYR A 87 12.29 15.67 18.00
C TYR A 87 11.65 15.29 19.33
N LYS A 88 11.28 14.01 19.52
CA LYS A 88 10.76 13.52 20.80
C LYS A 88 11.74 13.69 21.98
N HIS A 89 13.04 13.72 21.71
CA HIS A 89 14.08 13.86 22.74
C HIS A 89 14.77 15.24 22.68
N GLU A 90 14.10 16.25 22.11
CA GLU A 90 14.57 17.65 22.08
C GLU A 90 15.92 17.83 21.37
N MET A 91 16.22 16.97 20.39
CA MET A 91 17.44 17.00 19.58
C MET A 91 17.15 17.47 18.15
N ASP A 92 16.58 18.66 18.03
CA ASP A 92 15.97 19.16 16.79
C ASP A 92 16.95 19.26 15.62
N ASP A 93 18.21 19.63 15.87
CA ASP A 93 19.24 19.74 14.84
C ASP A 93 19.46 18.41 14.11
N VAL A 94 19.52 17.30 14.85
CA VAL A 94 19.68 15.97 14.26
C VAL A 94 18.40 15.53 13.56
N GLY A 95 17.25 15.92 14.07
CA GLY A 95 15.96 15.74 13.40
C GLY A 95 15.92 16.40 12.03
N HIS A 96 16.33 17.67 11.94
CA HIS A 96 16.41 18.42 10.69
C HIS A 96 17.39 17.79 9.69
N ILE A 97 18.53 17.25 10.16
CA ILE A 97 19.48 16.54 9.30
C ILE A 97 18.84 15.32 8.63
N HIS A 98 18.08 14.51 9.38
CA HIS A 98 17.36 13.37 8.81
C HIS A 98 16.30 13.78 7.80
N LEU A 99 15.53 14.84 8.08
CA LEU A 99 14.57 15.39 7.10
C LEU A 99 15.26 15.86 5.83
N ALA A 100 16.32 16.65 5.97
CA ALA A 100 17.10 17.16 4.85
C ALA A 100 17.70 16.02 4.02
N LEU A 101 18.18 14.95 4.66
CA LEU A 101 18.72 13.78 3.98
C LEU A 101 17.65 13.02 3.18
N GLY A 102 16.46 12.84 3.73
CA GLY A 102 15.32 12.23 3.03
C GLY A 102 14.87 13.05 1.82
N ILE A 103 14.75 14.37 1.97
CA ILE A 103 14.38 15.29 0.88
C ILE A 103 15.47 15.36 -0.19
N LEU A 104 16.75 15.47 0.21
CA LEU A 104 17.88 15.50 -0.70
C LEU A 104 17.90 14.24 -1.57
N LEU A 105 17.65 13.07 -0.98
CA LEU A 105 17.60 11.82 -1.72
C LEU A 105 16.43 11.78 -2.71
N LEU A 106 15.28 12.36 -2.36
CA LEU A 106 14.15 12.53 -3.28
C LEU A 106 14.55 13.40 -4.48
N VAL A 107 15.21 14.53 -4.24
CA VAL A 107 15.71 15.42 -5.30
C VAL A 107 16.73 14.71 -6.19
N VAL A 108 17.69 13.99 -5.58
CA VAL A 108 18.67 13.19 -6.31
C VAL A 108 17.99 12.11 -7.15
N LYS A 109 16.92 11.47 -6.66
CA LYS A 109 16.17 10.47 -7.42
C LYS A 109 15.50 11.05 -8.67
N LEU A 110 15.06 12.31 -8.61
CA LEU A 110 14.41 12.99 -9.74
C LEU A 110 15.41 13.41 -10.83
N ILE A 111 16.68 13.62 -10.46
CA ILE A 111 17.71 14.17 -11.37
C ILE A 111 18.70 13.08 -11.84
N ALA A 112 19.05 12.13 -10.98
CA ALA A 112 20.14 11.18 -11.21
C ALA A 112 19.66 9.82 -11.74
N ASP A 113 20.58 9.10 -12.38
CA ASP A 113 20.35 7.76 -12.90
C ASP A 113 19.93 6.75 -11.81
N TYR A 114 19.16 5.74 -12.25
CA TYR A 114 18.59 4.70 -11.40
C TYR A 114 19.63 4.03 -10.47
N ARG A 115 20.85 3.77 -10.97
CA ARG A 115 21.90 3.07 -10.21
C ARG A 115 22.36 3.89 -9.00
N THR A 116 22.68 5.16 -9.19
CA THR A 116 23.13 6.07 -8.12
C THR A 116 22.07 6.20 -7.04
N SER A 117 20.80 6.30 -7.43
CA SER A 117 19.70 6.42 -6.48
C SER A 117 19.51 5.20 -5.57
N THR A 118 19.87 4.00 -6.03
CA THR A 118 19.69 2.77 -5.25
C THR A 118 20.74 2.65 -4.15
N THR A 119 22.02 2.86 -4.48
CA THR A 119 23.11 2.84 -3.48
C THR A 119 22.93 3.95 -2.43
N MET A 120 22.53 5.15 -2.87
CA MET A 120 22.25 6.25 -1.94
C MET A 120 21.05 5.94 -1.04
N SER A 121 20.00 5.29 -1.55
CA SER A 121 18.87 4.88 -0.71
C SER A 121 19.24 3.87 0.36
N GLU A 122 20.08 2.88 0.02
CA GLU A 122 20.57 1.89 0.99
C GLU A 122 21.41 2.56 2.08
N PHE A 123 22.28 3.50 1.69
CA PHE A 123 23.09 4.28 2.62
C PHE A 123 22.23 5.13 3.57
N VAL A 124 21.30 5.92 3.04
CA VAL A 124 20.41 6.78 3.85
C VAL A 124 19.54 5.96 4.81
N SER A 125 19.02 4.82 4.34
CA SER A 125 18.23 3.91 5.17
C SER A 125 19.07 3.32 6.31
N ALA A 126 20.31 2.92 6.02
CA ALA A 126 21.24 2.39 7.02
C ALA A 126 21.64 3.43 8.05
N VAL A 127 21.98 4.65 7.61
CA VAL A 127 22.28 5.79 8.50
C VAL A 127 21.08 6.10 9.40
N SER A 128 19.87 6.15 8.84
CA SER A 128 18.63 6.39 9.60
C SER A 128 18.43 5.31 10.68
N ALA A 129 18.56 4.03 10.31
CA ALA A 129 18.38 2.92 11.24
C ALA A 129 19.43 2.89 12.37
N ILE A 130 20.71 3.10 12.05
CA ILE A 130 21.79 3.18 13.04
C ILE A 130 21.59 4.38 13.97
N SER A 131 21.24 5.54 13.41
CA SER A 131 20.97 6.76 14.17
C SER A 131 19.80 6.56 15.13
N MET A 132 18.72 5.91 14.68
CA MET A 132 17.58 5.54 15.55
C MET A 132 18.02 4.62 16.70
N LEU A 133 18.89 3.64 16.43
CA LEU A 133 19.41 2.75 17.47
C LEU A 133 20.23 3.52 18.50
N LEU A 134 21.18 4.34 18.06
CA LEU A 134 22.01 5.16 18.94
C LEU A 134 21.16 6.11 19.79
N ASN A 135 20.20 6.81 19.17
CA ASN A 135 19.30 7.70 19.88
C ASN A 135 18.45 6.96 20.93
N SER A 136 17.97 5.77 20.58
CA SER A 136 17.17 4.94 21.49
C SER A 136 17.99 4.41 22.67
N LEU A 137 19.26 4.05 22.45
CA LEU A 137 20.17 3.62 23.51
C LEU A 137 20.50 4.76 24.47
N LEU A 138 20.83 5.94 23.93
CA LEU A 138 21.15 7.12 24.73
C LEU A 138 19.98 7.55 25.61
N ASN A 139 18.76 7.53 25.05
CA ASN A 139 17.55 7.94 25.76
C ASN A 139 16.83 6.79 26.48
N ARG A 140 17.45 5.59 26.57
CA ARG A 140 16.90 4.39 27.22
C ARG A 140 15.46 4.07 26.76
N SER A 141 15.20 4.20 25.46
CA SER A 141 13.90 3.89 24.84
C SER A 141 13.87 2.44 24.35
N PRO A 142 13.33 1.47 25.11
CA PRO A 142 13.40 0.06 24.75
C PRO A 142 12.65 -0.24 23.45
N TYR A 143 11.53 0.43 23.20
CA TYR A 143 10.75 0.26 21.97
C TYR A 143 11.45 0.85 20.74
N GLY A 144 12.16 1.98 20.91
CA GLY A 144 13.00 2.55 19.87
C GLY A 144 14.15 1.60 19.51
N CYS A 145 14.81 1.02 20.53
CA CYS A 145 15.86 0.03 20.36
C CYS A 145 15.36 -1.21 19.62
N LEU A 146 14.24 -1.79 20.07
CA LEU A 146 13.63 -2.95 19.44
C LEU A 146 13.34 -2.69 17.96
N GLY A 147 12.73 -1.54 17.65
CA GLY A 147 12.44 -1.16 16.27
C GLY A 147 13.67 -0.99 15.40
N ALA A 148 14.70 -0.30 15.90
CA ALA A 148 15.92 -0.07 15.16
C ALA A 148 16.74 -1.37 14.95
N VAL A 149 16.84 -2.20 16.00
CA VAL A 149 17.48 -3.53 15.92
C VAL A 149 16.74 -4.42 14.91
N SER A 150 15.41 -4.44 14.92
CA SER A 150 14.63 -5.19 13.93
C SER A 150 14.96 -4.73 12.51
N ILE A 151 14.96 -3.42 12.23
CA ILE A 151 15.31 -2.89 10.90
C ILE A 151 16.72 -3.33 10.47
N ILE A 152 17.71 -3.21 11.37
CA ILE A 152 19.10 -3.56 11.08
C ILE A 152 19.27 -5.07 10.86
N LEU A 153 18.82 -5.89 11.79
CA LEU A 153 18.96 -7.35 11.72
C LEU A 153 18.23 -7.89 10.50
N VAL A 154 17.02 -7.43 10.24
CA VAL A 154 16.22 -7.89 9.10
C VAL A 154 16.86 -7.44 7.77
N GLY A 155 17.36 -6.21 7.71
CA GLY A 155 18.12 -5.72 6.55
C GLY A 155 19.39 -6.53 6.26
N LEU A 156 20.20 -6.81 7.28
CA LEU A 156 21.49 -7.52 7.15
C LEU A 156 21.32 -9.03 7.00
N MET A 157 20.52 -9.66 7.85
CA MET A 157 20.42 -11.12 7.96
C MET A 157 19.44 -11.72 6.97
N VAL A 158 18.45 -10.99 6.48
CA VAL A 158 17.46 -11.56 5.56
C VAL A 158 17.74 -11.06 4.15
N GLY A 159 17.92 -9.74 4.02
CA GLY A 159 17.96 -9.07 2.72
C GLY A 159 16.65 -9.24 1.95
N THR A 160 16.55 -8.65 0.77
CA THR A 160 15.31 -8.65 -0.03
C THR A 160 15.31 -9.67 -1.17
N ARG A 161 16.36 -10.49 -1.30
CA ARG A 161 16.56 -11.43 -2.41
C ARG A 161 16.74 -12.87 -1.93
N GLY A 162 16.26 -13.81 -2.73
CA GLY A 162 16.43 -15.25 -2.50
C GLY A 162 15.34 -15.86 -1.61
N ARG A 163 15.64 -17.06 -1.08
CA ARG A 163 14.83 -17.79 -0.11
C ARG A 163 15.67 -18.10 1.12
N ARG A 164 15.11 -17.94 2.31
CA ARG A 164 15.71 -18.34 3.60
C ARG A 164 14.65 -19.04 4.44
N LEU A 165 15.03 -20.07 5.20
CA LEU A 165 14.10 -20.86 6.03
C LEU A 165 12.87 -21.39 5.26
N GLY A 166 13.05 -21.74 3.97
CA GLY A 166 11.97 -22.23 3.11
C GLY A 166 11.02 -21.15 2.54
N MET A 167 11.09 -19.92 3.05
CA MET A 167 10.25 -18.79 2.62
C MET A 167 11.04 -17.80 1.74
N PRO A 168 10.36 -16.99 0.90
CA PRO A 168 10.98 -15.84 0.26
C PRO A 168 11.59 -14.90 1.30
N SER A 169 12.82 -14.41 1.06
CA SER A 169 13.50 -13.49 2.00
C SER A 169 12.68 -12.22 2.26
N VAL A 170 11.93 -11.74 1.26
CA VAL A 170 11.06 -10.57 1.40
C VAL A 170 9.94 -10.78 2.44
N ASP A 171 9.42 -12.00 2.58
CA ASP A 171 8.36 -12.30 3.55
C ASP A 171 8.91 -12.22 4.98
N LEU A 172 10.06 -12.86 5.21
CA LEU A 172 10.80 -12.75 6.46
C LEU A 172 11.16 -11.29 6.79
N PHE A 173 11.44 -10.49 5.75
CA PHE A 173 11.70 -9.07 5.89
C PHE A 173 10.47 -8.32 6.42
N HIS A 174 9.31 -8.53 5.81
CA HIS A 174 8.06 -7.90 6.25
C HIS A 174 7.62 -8.34 7.65
N TYR A 175 7.71 -9.64 7.97
CA TYR A 175 7.41 -10.12 9.33
C TYR A 175 8.35 -9.53 10.36
N GLY A 176 9.65 -9.48 10.07
CA GLY A 176 10.64 -8.92 10.98
C GLY A 176 10.41 -7.43 11.28
N LEU A 177 10.02 -6.65 10.27
CA LEU A 177 9.63 -5.25 10.46
C LEU A 177 8.35 -5.09 11.28
N SER A 178 7.44 -6.06 11.21
CA SER A 178 6.15 -6.04 11.92
C SER A 178 6.29 -6.32 13.42
N ILE A 179 7.37 -6.99 13.87
CA ILE A 179 7.65 -7.32 15.28
C ILE A 179 8.01 -6.10 16.15
N ARG A 180 8.19 -4.92 15.55
CA ARG A 180 8.59 -3.66 16.24
C ARG A 180 7.60 -3.19 17.34
N HIS A 181 6.44 -3.78 17.42
CA HIS A 181 5.34 -3.38 18.28
C HIS A 181 5.26 -4.29 19.54
N PRO A 182 4.99 -3.76 20.77
CA PRO A 182 4.94 -4.55 22.01
C PRO A 182 4.13 -5.85 21.91
N PRO A 183 4.40 -6.87 22.74
CA PRO A 183 3.81 -8.22 22.63
C PRO A 183 2.26 -8.26 22.71
N GLN A 184 1.59 -7.27 23.32
CA GLN A 184 0.13 -7.10 23.18
C GLN A 184 -0.29 -7.03 21.71
N ILE A 185 0.52 -6.41 20.85
CA ILE A 185 0.21 -6.19 19.45
C ILE A 185 0.32 -7.48 18.65
N VAL A 186 1.11 -8.48 19.03
CA VAL A 186 1.04 -9.76 18.29
C VAL A 186 -0.31 -10.45 18.54
N VAL A 187 -0.87 -10.30 19.74
CA VAL A 187 -2.18 -10.85 20.12
C VAL A 187 -3.32 -9.99 19.55
N ASP A 188 -3.24 -8.67 19.67
CA ASP A 188 -4.24 -7.72 19.16
C ASP A 188 -4.21 -7.62 17.64
N VAL A 189 -3.02 -7.72 17.02
CA VAL A 189 -2.88 -7.92 15.57
C VAL A 189 -3.37 -9.30 15.20
N PHE A 190 -3.23 -10.37 15.98
CA PHE A 190 -3.88 -11.64 15.64
C PHE A 190 -5.42 -11.55 15.67
N HIS A 191 -6.00 -10.82 16.63
CA HIS A 191 -7.45 -10.57 16.71
C HIS A 191 -7.94 -9.62 15.61
N PHE A 192 -7.23 -8.52 15.38
CA PHE A 192 -7.43 -7.60 14.27
C PHE A 192 -7.22 -8.30 12.92
N PHE A 193 -6.27 -9.24 12.80
CA PHE A 193 -6.07 -10.09 11.63
C PHE A 193 -7.20 -11.08 11.47
N ASN A 194 -7.74 -11.66 12.53
CA ASN A 194 -8.93 -12.49 12.37
C ASN A 194 -10.12 -11.68 11.80
N GLY A 195 -10.23 -10.40 12.16
CA GLY A 195 -11.17 -9.47 11.54
C GLY A 195 -10.78 -9.10 10.10
N VAL A 196 -9.57 -8.59 9.89
CA VAL A 196 -9.07 -8.05 8.61
C VAL A 196 -8.76 -9.15 7.60
N VAL A 197 -8.27 -10.32 7.97
CA VAL A 197 -8.12 -11.48 7.08
C VAL A 197 -9.50 -12.01 6.70
N ARG A 198 -10.49 -12.01 7.58
CA ARG A 198 -11.87 -12.31 7.16
C ARG A 198 -12.35 -11.28 6.15
N THR A 199 -12.19 -9.99 6.42
CA THR A 199 -12.64 -8.92 5.52
C THR A 199 -11.84 -8.85 4.21
N ALA A 200 -10.53 -9.09 4.26
CA ALA A 200 -9.63 -9.09 3.12
C ALA A 200 -9.75 -10.38 2.32
N ALA A 201 -10.00 -11.53 2.95
CA ALA A 201 -10.38 -12.75 2.24
C ALA A 201 -11.74 -12.58 1.57
N ILE A 202 -12.72 -11.96 2.25
CA ILE A 202 -14.00 -11.58 1.63
C ILE A 202 -13.72 -10.63 0.46
N ALA A 203 -12.90 -9.59 0.62
CA ALA A 203 -12.57 -8.64 -0.44
C ALA A 203 -11.76 -9.27 -1.59
N LEU A 204 -10.85 -10.21 -1.32
CA LEU A 204 -10.09 -10.94 -2.34
C LEU A 204 -10.98 -11.93 -3.07
N ILE A 205 -11.85 -12.67 -2.35
CA ILE A 205 -12.84 -13.56 -2.93
C ILE A 205 -13.82 -12.74 -3.76
N SER A 206 -14.28 -11.58 -3.27
CA SER A 206 -15.11 -10.64 -4.01
C SER A 206 -14.39 -10.03 -5.20
N ALA A 207 -13.09 -9.73 -5.12
CA ALA A 207 -12.31 -9.20 -6.24
C ALA A 207 -11.99 -10.27 -7.28
N GLN A 208 -11.77 -11.54 -6.87
CA GLN A 208 -11.63 -12.68 -7.76
C GLN A 208 -12.97 -13.04 -8.40
N PHE A 209 -14.07 -13.00 -7.65
CA PHE A 209 -15.43 -13.11 -8.20
C PHE A 209 -15.72 -11.97 -9.17
N LEU A 210 -15.33 -10.74 -8.84
CA LEU A 210 -15.50 -9.58 -9.71
C LEU A 210 -14.62 -9.70 -10.96
N GLN A 211 -13.39 -10.22 -10.87
CA GLN A 211 -12.55 -10.51 -12.04
C GLN A 211 -13.16 -11.61 -12.91
N LEU A 212 -13.70 -12.67 -12.32
CA LEU A 212 -14.41 -13.73 -13.05
C LEU A 212 -15.68 -13.19 -13.72
N HIS A 213 -16.45 -12.36 -13.02
CA HIS A 213 -17.67 -11.75 -13.54
C HIS A 213 -17.38 -10.67 -14.57
N VAL A 214 -16.32 -9.86 -14.40
CA VAL A 214 -15.85 -8.90 -15.41
C VAL A 214 -15.29 -9.63 -16.64
N GLN A 215 -14.72 -10.83 -16.51
CA GLN A 215 -14.33 -11.63 -17.68
C GLN A 215 -15.55 -12.25 -18.40
N GLU A 216 -16.58 -12.68 -17.68
CA GLU A 216 -17.86 -13.10 -18.30
C GLU A 216 -18.60 -11.93 -18.96
N GLU A 217 -18.71 -10.78 -18.28
CA GLU A 217 -19.36 -9.59 -18.84
C GLU A 217 -18.53 -8.92 -19.95
N ALA A 218 -17.19 -8.96 -19.88
CA ALA A 218 -16.34 -8.56 -21.00
C ALA A 218 -16.52 -9.50 -22.20
N ALA A 219 -16.80 -10.79 -21.99
CA ALA A 219 -17.15 -11.69 -23.10
C ALA A 219 -18.51 -11.29 -23.73
N TRP A 220 -19.50 -10.87 -22.93
CA TRP A 220 -20.77 -10.34 -23.44
C TRP A 220 -20.60 -9.01 -24.19
N VAL A 221 -19.82 -8.07 -23.64
CA VAL A 221 -19.51 -6.78 -24.29
C VAL A 221 -18.69 -6.97 -25.56
N MET A 222 -17.69 -7.87 -25.57
CA MET A 222 -16.91 -8.20 -26.77
C MET A 222 -17.74 -8.97 -27.80
N SER A 223 -18.72 -9.77 -27.39
CA SER A 223 -19.70 -10.37 -28.31
C SER A 223 -20.63 -9.31 -28.92
N GLY A 224 -21.06 -8.32 -28.12
CA GLY A 224 -21.85 -7.18 -28.58
C GLY A 224 -21.07 -6.27 -29.53
N ILE A 225 -19.80 -5.96 -29.22
CA ILE A 225 -18.90 -5.22 -30.10
C ILE A 225 -18.61 -6.01 -31.39
N GLY A 226 -18.48 -7.34 -31.31
CA GLY A 226 -18.34 -8.21 -32.47
C GLY A 226 -19.58 -8.16 -33.39
N VAL A 227 -20.78 -8.19 -32.80
CA VAL A 227 -22.05 -8.03 -33.54
C VAL A 227 -22.18 -6.62 -34.15
N ILE A 228 -21.79 -5.57 -33.43
CA ILE A 228 -21.79 -4.18 -33.92
C ILE A 228 -20.78 -4.02 -35.06
N SER A 229 -19.58 -4.58 -34.94
CA SER A 229 -18.53 -4.52 -35.98
C SER A 229 -18.92 -5.25 -37.26
N LEU A 230 -19.83 -6.23 -37.17
CA LEU A 230 -20.43 -6.93 -38.32
C LEU A 230 -21.63 -6.18 -38.93
N LEU A 231 -22.34 -5.38 -38.14
CA LEU A 231 -23.52 -4.63 -38.57
C LEU A 231 -23.17 -3.24 -39.12
N VAL A 232 -22.18 -2.55 -38.56
CA VAL A 232 -21.76 -1.20 -38.96
C VAL A 232 -21.38 -1.11 -40.45
N PRO A 233 -20.60 -2.03 -41.04
CA PRO A 233 -20.29 -2.00 -42.47
C PRO A 233 -21.54 -2.15 -43.35
N ARG A 234 -22.53 -2.96 -42.93
CA ARG A 234 -23.78 -3.18 -43.68
C ARG A 234 -24.74 -2.00 -43.65
N VAL A 235 -24.68 -1.19 -42.59
CA VAL A 235 -25.48 0.04 -42.46
C VAL A 235 -24.80 1.20 -43.19
N LEU A 236 -23.47 1.27 -43.16
CA LEU A 236 -22.68 2.27 -43.88
C LEU A 236 -22.75 2.13 -45.41
N ASP A 237 -23.08 0.94 -45.93
CA ASP A 237 -23.27 0.66 -47.36
C ASP A 237 -24.70 0.97 -47.86
N SER A 238 -25.62 1.37 -46.97
CA SER A 238 -26.98 1.75 -47.34
C SER A 238 -27.12 3.28 -47.38
N ASP A 239 -27.61 3.83 -48.51
CA ASP A 239 -27.86 5.27 -48.73
C ASP A 239 -28.97 5.86 -47.82
N ASP A 240 -29.52 5.07 -46.90
CA ASP A 240 -30.59 5.48 -45.98
C ASP A 240 -30.01 6.18 -44.74
N ASN A 241 -29.99 7.51 -44.79
CA ASN A 241 -29.52 8.39 -43.71
C ASN A 241 -30.27 8.18 -42.37
N GLU A 242 -31.50 7.66 -42.37
CA GLU A 242 -32.27 7.33 -41.15
C GLU A 242 -31.64 6.18 -40.35
N LYS A 243 -31.09 5.16 -41.02
CA LYS A 243 -30.50 3.99 -40.33
C LYS A 243 -29.19 4.34 -39.62
N PHE A 244 -28.48 5.37 -40.09
CA PHE A 244 -27.26 5.85 -39.44
C PHE A 244 -27.55 6.53 -38.11
N GLN A 245 -28.66 7.27 -38.01
CA GLN A 245 -29.08 7.92 -36.77
C GLN A 245 -29.49 6.90 -35.69
N ASP A 246 -30.17 5.83 -36.07
CA ASP A 246 -30.56 4.76 -35.15
C ASP A 246 -29.34 4.02 -34.56
N VAL A 247 -28.33 3.74 -35.38
CA VAL A 247 -27.09 3.09 -34.92
C VAL A 247 -26.27 4.03 -34.02
N ALA A 248 -26.15 5.31 -34.37
CA ALA A 248 -25.46 6.29 -33.54
C ALA A 248 -26.16 6.50 -32.18
N PHE A 249 -27.50 6.50 -32.17
CA PHE A 249 -28.30 6.59 -30.95
C PHE A 249 -28.13 5.35 -30.05
N LEU A 250 -28.09 4.15 -30.63
CA LEU A 250 -27.85 2.91 -29.90
C LEU A 250 -26.45 2.88 -29.26
N VAL A 251 -25.42 3.31 -29.99
CA VAL A 251 -24.04 3.41 -29.48
C VAL A 251 -23.94 4.44 -28.34
N ALA A 252 -24.64 5.57 -28.44
CA ALA A 252 -24.68 6.59 -27.39
C ALA A 252 -25.37 6.09 -26.10
N ILE A 253 -26.49 5.37 -26.22
CA ILE A 253 -27.18 4.76 -25.07
C ILE A 253 -26.29 3.73 -24.38
N MET A 254 -25.59 2.89 -25.15
CA MET A 254 -24.69 1.89 -24.59
C MET A 254 -23.49 2.53 -23.87
N GLY A 255 -22.93 3.63 -24.40
CA GLY A 255 -21.88 4.40 -23.73
C GLY A 255 -22.33 5.04 -22.42
N LEU A 256 -23.54 5.62 -22.40
CA LEU A 256 -24.13 6.20 -21.19
C LEU A 256 -24.42 5.15 -20.11
N ALA A 257 -24.94 3.97 -20.50
CA ALA A 257 -25.17 2.86 -19.59
C ALA A 257 -23.86 2.37 -18.93
N TYR A 258 -22.77 2.29 -19.70
CA TYR A 258 -21.44 1.92 -19.20
C TYR A 258 -20.88 2.96 -18.22
N CYS A 259 -20.96 4.25 -18.53
CA CYS A 259 -20.54 5.32 -17.61
C CYS A 259 -21.34 5.30 -16.30
N CYS A 260 -22.66 5.09 -16.38
CA CYS A 260 -23.53 5.02 -15.20
C CYS A 260 -23.17 3.84 -14.29
N TRP A 261 -22.82 2.69 -14.87
CA TRP A 261 -22.36 1.50 -14.16
C TRP A 261 -21.02 1.73 -13.43
N VAL A 262 -20.01 2.29 -14.10
CA VAL A 262 -18.70 2.61 -13.48
C VAL A 262 -18.87 3.54 -12.28
N THR A 263 -19.74 4.55 -12.42
CA THR A 263 -19.96 5.53 -11.35
C THR A 263 -20.64 4.87 -10.12
N LYS A 264 -21.61 3.99 -10.35
CA LYS A 264 -22.32 3.26 -9.27
C LYS A 264 -21.40 2.33 -8.49
N SER A 265 -20.45 1.69 -9.17
CA SER A 265 -19.43 0.83 -8.55
C SER A 265 -18.44 1.63 -7.68
N LEU A 266 -18.04 2.83 -8.12
CA LEU A 266 -17.16 3.72 -7.33
C LEU A 266 -17.84 4.25 -6.06
N TYR A 267 -19.13 4.60 -6.13
CA TYR A 267 -19.90 5.04 -4.95
C TYR A 267 -20.11 3.91 -3.93
N GLY A 268 -20.27 2.65 -4.37
CA GLY A 268 -20.37 1.50 -3.47
C GLY A 268 -19.10 1.27 -2.65
N ILE A 269 -17.93 1.45 -3.27
CA ILE A 269 -16.63 1.30 -2.60
C ILE A 269 -16.43 2.43 -1.59
N ALA A 270 -16.69 3.69 -1.97
CA ALA A 270 -16.58 4.84 -1.07
C ALA A 270 -17.54 4.74 0.14
N GLY A 271 -18.78 4.31 -0.08
CA GLY A 271 -19.76 4.10 1.00
C GLY A 271 -19.36 3.02 2.00
N THR A 272 -18.73 1.94 1.51
CA THR A 272 -18.23 0.85 2.38
C THR A 272 -17.08 1.34 3.27
N VAL A 273 -16.18 2.17 2.74
CA VAL A 273 -15.08 2.77 3.51
C VAL A 273 -15.60 3.73 4.59
N VAL A 274 -16.59 4.57 4.28
CA VAL A 274 -17.19 5.49 5.26
C VAL A 274 -17.92 4.75 6.38
N LEU A 275 -18.65 3.67 6.07
CA LEU A 275 -19.33 2.85 7.07
C LEU A 275 -18.35 2.10 7.98
N MET A 276 -17.20 1.68 7.45
CA MET A 276 -16.14 1.07 8.25
C MET A 276 -15.50 2.07 9.23
N VAL A 277 -15.25 3.31 8.79
CA VAL A 277 -14.70 4.37 9.65
C VAL A 277 -15.71 4.80 10.71
N GLY A 278 -17.01 4.84 10.38
CA GLY A 278 -18.08 5.15 11.34
C GLY A 278 -18.19 4.12 12.46
N ARG A 279 -18.27 2.83 12.11
CA ARG A 279 -18.38 1.75 13.12
C ARG A 279 -17.15 1.66 14.04
N PHE A 280 -15.96 1.90 13.51
CA PHE A 280 -14.73 1.90 14.30
C PHE A 280 -14.71 3.04 15.34
N LYS A 281 -15.40 4.17 15.05
CA LYS A 281 -15.55 5.28 16.00
C LYS A 281 -16.56 4.96 17.09
N ASP A 282 -17.63 4.23 16.77
CA ASP A 282 -18.66 3.83 17.73
C ASP A 282 -18.15 2.75 18.71
N ASP A 283 -17.30 1.83 18.25
CA ASP A 283 -16.70 0.78 19.10
C ASP A 283 -15.65 1.34 20.07
N LEU A 284 -15.02 2.48 19.75
CA LEU A 284 -14.02 3.15 20.62
C LEU A 284 -14.64 4.12 21.64
N GLY A 285 -15.95 4.38 21.57
CA GLY A 285 -16.64 5.38 22.39
C GLY A 285 -17.58 4.81 23.45
N SER A 286 -17.49 3.52 23.79
CA SER A 286 -18.48 2.85 24.65
C SER A 286 -18.03 2.49 26.08
N ASP A 287 -16.84 2.89 26.50
CA ASP A 287 -16.39 2.76 27.90
C ASP A 287 -16.32 4.13 28.58
N ASP A 288 -17.49 4.62 29.02
CA ASP A 288 -17.64 5.48 30.20
C ASP A 288 -17.93 4.59 31.43
#